data_AF-A0A382TDT6-F1
#
_entry.id   AF-A0A382TDT6-F1
#
_cell.length_a   1.000
_cell.length_b   1.000
_cell.length_c   1.000
_cell.angle_alpha   90.00
_cell.angle_beta   90.00
_cell.angle_gamma   90.00
#
_symmetry.space_group_name_H-M   'P 1'
#
loop_
_entity.id
_entity.type
_entity.pdbx_description
1 polymer ?
#
loop_
_entity_poly.entity_id
_entity_poly.type
_entity_poly.pdbx_seq_one_letter_code
_entity_poly.pdbx_strand_id
1 'polypeptide(L)'
;MALSTPIYLDYAATTPVDPSVAEAMAKCLTLDGNFGNPASRSYRFGWMAEEAVDVARNRISDAINCDPREIVFTSGATESNNLAIKGVAQGYANKGKHIITVNTEHKAVLDTCEFLQSQGFEVTYLEVQPNGLIDLNDLENALRDDTIL
;
A
#
# COMPACT_ATOMS: atom_id res chain seq x y z
N MET A 1 24.83 7.10 -26.91
CA MET A 1 24.90 7.81 -25.61
C MET A 1 26.02 7.20 -24.80
N ALA A 2 26.89 8.00 -24.21
CA ALA A 2 27.89 7.49 -23.28
C ALA A 2 27.18 6.94 -22.03
N LEU A 3 27.60 5.77 -21.53
CA LEU A 3 27.11 5.22 -20.27
C LEU A 3 27.46 6.20 -19.14
N SER A 4 26.44 6.67 -18.41
CA SER A 4 26.63 7.47 -17.20
C SER A 4 27.08 6.55 -16.07
N THR A 5 28.19 6.89 -15.42
CA THR A 5 28.68 6.21 -14.22
C THR A 5 28.41 7.09 -12.99
N PRO A 6 28.01 6.48 -11.86
CA PRO A 6 27.81 5.05 -11.63
C PRO A 6 26.55 4.47 -12.31
N ILE A 7 26.62 3.22 -12.76
CA ILE A 7 25.44 2.50 -13.28
C ILE A 7 24.53 2.19 -12.08
N TYR A 8 23.28 2.65 -12.13
CA TYR A 8 22.29 2.40 -11.09
C TYR A 8 21.63 1.03 -11.29
N LEU A 9 21.82 0.12 -10.34
CA LEU A 9 21.26 -1.25 -10.36
C LEU A 9 20.46 -1.58 -9.08
N ASP A 10 19.92 -0.55 -8.41
CA ASP A 10 19.21 -0.68 -7.13
C ASP A 10 17.74 -0.21 -7.22
N TYR A 11 17.07 -0.56 -8.33
CA TYR A 11 15.68 -0.16 -8.60
C TYR A 11 14.66 -0.75 -7.61
N ALA A 12 15.04 -1.79 -6.87
CA ALA A 12 14.21 -2.36 -5.80
C ALA A 12 14.14 -1.44 -4.56
N ALA A 13 15.16 -0.61 -4.32
CA ALA A 13 15.15 0.36 -3.23
C ALA A 13 14.29 1.59 -3.57
N THR A 14 14.46 2.14 -4.78
CA THR A 14 13.62 3.22 -5.34
C THR A 14 13.88 3.39 -6.83
N THR A 15 13.03 4.17 -7.51
CA THR A 15 13.13 4.44 -8.95
C THR A 15 13.22 5.94 -9.23
N PRO A 16 14.04 6.42 -10.17
CA PRO A 16 13.94 7.78 -10.68
C PRO A 16 12.52 8.06 -11.18
N VAL A 17 11.97 9.23 -10.84
CA VAL A 17 10.66 9.64 -11.34
C VAL A 17 10.74 9.84 -12.85
N ASP A 18 9.78 9.26 -13.58
CA ASP A 18 9.66 9.46 -15.03
C ASP A 18 9.47 10.97 -15.33
N PRO A 19 10.16 11.55 -16.33
CA PRO A 19 10.03 12.98 -16.66
C PRO A 19 8.58 13.43 -16.88
N SER A 20 7.73 12.59 -17.46
CA SER A 20 6.32 12.90 -17.69
C SER A 20 5.52 12.99 -16.37
N VAL A 21 5.88 12.18 -15.38
CA VAL A 21 5.30 12.23 -14.03
C VAL A 21 5.74 13.51 -13.33
N ALA A 22 7.02 13.87 -13.41
CA ALA A 22 7.54 15.10 -12.81
C ALA A 22 6.88 16.35 -13.41
N GLU A 23 6.68 16.40 -14.73
CA GLU A 23 5.98 17.50 -15.39
C GLU A 23 4.51 17.61 -14.95
N ALA A 24 3.81 16.47 -14.83
CA ALA A 24 2.43 16.46 -14.36
C ALA A 24 2.31 16.94 -12.91
N MET A 25 3.23 16.53 -12.03
CA MET A 25 3.27 16.97 -10.63
C MET A 25 3.53 18.48 -10.53
N ALA A 26 4.47 19.02 -11.31
CA ALA A 26 4.83 20.44 -11.26
C ALA A 26 3.64 21.37 -11.54
N LYS A 27 2.68 20.93 -12.37
CA LYS A 27 1.43 21.66 -12.69
C LYS A 27 0.49 21.81 -11.50
N CYS A 28 0.73 21.11 -10.39
CA CYS A 28 -0.10 21.15 -9.18
C CYS A 28 0.56 21.89 -8.00
N LEU A 29 1.73 22.52 -8.18
CA LEU A 29 2.52 23.04 -7.05
C LEU A 29 2.54 24.56 -6.93
N THR A 30 2.60 25.30 -8.03
CA THR A 30 2.81 26.76 -8.02
C THR A 30 1.51 27.55 -8.17
N LEU A 31 1.57 28.86 -7.93
CA LEU A 31 0.41 29.77 -8.02
C LEU A 31 -0.27 29.77 -9.39
N ASP A 32 0.50 29.57 -10.46
CA ASP A 32 -0.02 29.50 -11.84
C ASP A 32 -0.68 28.14 -12.16
N GLY A 33 -0.54 27.15 -11.26
CA GLY A 33 -1.02 25.79 -11.41
C GLY A 33 -2.22 25.45 -10.52
N ASN A 34 -2.52 24.15 -10.44
CA ASN A 34 -3.60 23.59 -9.63
C ASN A 34 -3.15 23.31 -8.19
N PHE A 35 -2.86 24.36 -7.43
CA PHE A 35 -2.33 24.27 -6.06
C PHE A 35 -3.42 24.15 -4.96
N GLY A 36 -4.69 24.15 -5.34
CA GLY A 36 -5.82 24.20 -4.41
C GLY A 36 -5.89 22.98 -3.47
N ASN A 37 -6.54 23.15 -2.32
CA ASN A 37 -6.85 22.04 -1.44
C ASN A 37 -8.14 21.33 -1.93
N PRO A 38 -8.11 20.02 -2.28
CA PRO A 38 -9.28 19.30 -2.80
C PRO A 38 -10.44 19.19 -1.79
N ALA A 39 -10.21 19.44 -0.51
CA ALA A 39 -11.27 19.51 0.50
C ALA A 39 -12.05 20.84 0.47
N SER A 40 -11.59 21.85 -0.28
CA SER A 40 -12.26 23.15 -0.38
C SER A 40 -13.45 23.10 -1.32
N ARG A 41 -14.67 23.03 -0.77
CA ARG A 41 -15.89 22.79 -1.54
C ARG A 41 -16.58 24.04 -2.10
N SER A 42 -16.14 25.24 -1.73
CA SER A 42 -16.88 26.48 -1.99
C SER A 42 -16.32 27.34 -3.13
N TYR A 43 -15.17 26.98 -3.71
CA TYR A 43 -14.53 27.79 -4.74
C TYR A 43 -13.69 26.96 -5.72
N ARG A 44 -13.47 27.56 -6.91
CA ARG A 44 -12.93 26.88 -8.09
C ARG A 44 -11.60 26.14 -7.87
N PHE A 45 -10.67 26.72 -7.12
CA PHE A 45 -9.37 26.09 -6.88
C PHE A 45 -9.50 24.72 -6.19
N GLY A 46 -10.47 24.56 -5.28
CA GLY A 46 -10.71 23.28 -4.63
C GLY A 46 -11.34 22.25 -5.56
N TRP A 47 -12.31 22.67 -6.39
CA TRP A 47 -12.94 21.77 -7.38
C TRP A 47 -11.95 21.25 -8.42
N MET A 48 -11.06 22.13 -8.92
CA MET A 48 -10.01 21.73 -9.85
C MET A 48 -9.02 20.74 -9.21
N ALA A 49 -8.68 20.93 -7.93
CA ALA A 49 -7.83 19.99 -7.20
C ALA A 49 -8.53 18.64 -6.97
N GLU A 50 -9.81 18.64 -6.62
CA GLU A 50 -10.62 17.42 -6.48
C GLU A 50 -10.70 16.63 -7.78
N GLU A 51 -10.98 17.29 -8.90
CA GLU A 51 -11.03 16.65 -10.22
C GLU A 51 -9.69 15.97 -10.57
N ALA A 52 -8.55 16.63 -10.28
CA ALA A 52 -7.23 16.04 -10.50
C ALA A 52 -6.98 14.79 -9.65
N VAL A 53 -7.44 14.80 -8.39
CA VAL A 53 -7.37 13.62 -7.50
C VAL A 53 -8.24 12.49 -8.02
N ASP A 54 -9.46 12.79 -8.48
CA ASP A 54 -10.37 11.77 -9.03
C ASP A 54 -9.84 11.16 -10.33
N VAL A 55 -9.27 11.97 -11.22
CA VAL A 55 -8.59 11.46 -12.43
C VAL A 55 -7.42 10.54 -12.05
N ALA A 56 -6.60 10.92 -11.06
CA ALA A 56 -5.49 10.09 -10.59
C ALA A 56 -5.99 8.77 -9.97
N ARG A 57 -7.07 8.83 -9.18
CA ARG A 57 -7.70 7.66 -8.57
C ARG A 57 -8.21 6.67 -9.62
N ASN A 58 -8.89 7.16 -10.65
CA ASN A 58 -9.38 6.33 -11.75
C ASN A 58 -8.23 5.67 -12.52
N ARG A 59 -7.12 6.39 -12.77
CA ARG A 59 -5.95 5.80 -13.43
C ARG A 59 -5.33 4.65 -12.63
N ILE A 60 -5.29 4.78 -11.30
CA ILE A 60 -4.81 3.70 -10.42
C ILE A 60 -5.78 2.53 -10.46
N SER A 61 -7.08 2.79 -10.33
CA SER A 61 -8.09 1.72 -10.32
C SER A 61 -8.17 0.97 -11.65
N ASP A 62 -8.04 1.67 -12.78
CA ASP A 62 -7.98 1.07 -14.11
C ASP A 62 -6.74 0.15 -14.26
N ALA A 63 -5.59 0.57 -13.72
CA ALA A 63 -4.36 -0.21 -13.80
C ALA A 63 -4.41 -1.53 -13.02
N ILE A 64 -5.22 -1.60 -11.95
CA ILE A 64 -5.38 -2.80 -11.12
C ILE A 64 -6.77 -3.44 -11.23
N ASN A 65 -7.60 -2.96 -12.15
CA ASN A 65 -8.96 -3.43 -12.43
C ASN A 65 -9.88 -3.49 -11.18
N CYS A 66 -10.00 -2.38 -10.46
CA CYS A 66 -10.92 -2.24 -9.33
C CYS A 66 -11.86 -1.02 -9.50
N ASP A 67 -12.84 -0.88 -8.60
CA ASP A 67 -13.65 0.33 -8.55
C ASP A 67 -12.81 1.48 -7.93
N PRO A 68 -12.86 2.72 -8.45
CA PRO A 68 -12.10 3.83 -7.88
C PRO A 68 -12.41 4.09 -6.40
N ARG A 69 -13.61 3.73 -5.92
CA ARG A 69 -14.00 3.87 -4.50
C ARG A 69 -13.27 2.89 -3.58
N GLU A 70 -12.63 1.86 -4.12
CA GLU A 70 -11.79 0.91 -3.37
C GLU A 70 -10.37 1.44 -3.15
N ILE A 71 -9.96 2.50 -3.87
CA ILE A 71 -8.65 3.12 -3.70
C ILE A 71 -8.64 4.05 -2.49
N VAL A 72 -7.77 3.76 -1.53
CA VAL A 72 -7.45 4.66 -0.42
C VAL A 72 -6.04 5.20 -0.60
N PHE A 73 -5.89 6.53 -0.70
CA PHE A 73 -4.58 7.16 -0.75
C PHE A 73 -3.94 7.16 0.64
N THR A 74 -2.69 6.71 0.71
CA THR A 74 -1.83 6.75 1.91
C THR A 74 -0.51 7.43 1.54
N SER A 75 0.37 7.64 2.52
CA SER A 75 1.73 8.17 2.30
C SER A 75 2.69 7.18 1.62
N GLY A 76 2.33 5.90 1.52
CA GLY A 76 3.14 4.86 0.87
C GLY A 76 2.81 3.45 1.36
N ALA A 77 3.50 2.46 0.79
CA ALA A 77 3.23 1.05 1.05
C ALA A 77 3.35 0.65 2.54
N THR A 78 4.29 1.25 3.29
CA THR A 78 4.42 1.00 4.73
C THR A 78 3.16 1.37 5.50
N GLU A 79 2.56 2.53 5.21
CA GLU A 79 1.30 2.95 5.83
C GLU A 79 0.14 2.06 5.34
N SER A 80 0.08 1.74 4.05
CA SER A 80 -0.96 0.86 3.50
C SER A 80 -0.96 -0.51 4.17
N ASN A 81 0.20 -1.14 4.37
CA ASN A 81 0.30 -2.43 5.05
C ASN A 81 -0.16 -2.32 6.50
N ASN A 82 0.24 -1.26 7.21
CA ASN A 82 -0.21 -1.00 8.58
C ASN A 82 -1.73 -0.82 8.64
N LEU A 83 -2.29 -0.02 7.73
CA LEU A 83 -3.72 0.29 7.67
C LEU A 83 -4.53 -0.98 7.40
N ALA A 84 -4.13 -1.78 6.41
CA ALA A 84 -4.83 -3.01 6.04
C ALA A 84 -4.81 -4.02 7.19
N ILE A 85 -3.62 -4.36 7.69
CA ILE A 85 -3.45 -5.42 8.69
C ILE A 85 -4.08 -5.02 10.02
N LYS A 86 -3.74 -3.83 10.55
CA LYS A 86 -4.31 -3.36 11.83
C LYS A 86 -5.81 -3.09 11.71
N GLY A 87 -6.25 -2.53 10.58
CA GLY A 87 -7.66 -2.26 10.32
C GLY A 87 -8.51 -3.52 10.32
N VAL A 88 -8.09 -4.57 9.61
CA VAL A 88 -8.77 -5.87 9.60
C VAL A 88 -8.70 -6.53 10.98
N ALA A 89 -7.51 -6.61 11.57
CA ALA A 89 -7.31 -7.25 12.88
C ALA A 89 -8.21 -6.63 13.96
N GLN A 90 -8.24 -5.30 14.06
CA GLN A 90 -9.04 -4.59 15.04
C GLN A 90 -10.53 -4.61 14.70
N GLY A 91 -10.89 -4.48 13.42
CA GLY A 91 -12.28 -4.49 12.95
C GLY A 91 -12.99 -5.83 13.15
N TYR A 92 -12.25 -6.95 13.08
CA TYR A 92 -12.78 -8.30 13.24
C TYR A 92 -12.34 -8.99 14.53
N ALA A 93 -11.77 -8.26 15.49
CA ALA A 93 -11.28 -8.81 16.76
C ALA A 93 -12.33 -9.57 17.59
N ASN A 94 -13.63 -9.35 17.32
CA ASN A 94 -14.73 -10.06 17.95
C ASN A 94 -15.05 -11.42 17.30
N LYS A 95 -14.55 -11.69 16.08
CA LYS A 95 -14.71 -12.96 15.37
C LYS A 95 -13.55 -13.91 15.60
N GLY A 96 -12.37 -13.36 15.90
CA GLY A 96 -11.17 -14.13 16.13
C GLY A 96 -9.97 -13.21 16.31
N LYS A 97 -8.82 -13.81 16.61
CA LYS A 97 -7.56 -13.08 16.82
C LYS A 97 -6.37 -13.75 16.16
N HIS A 98 -6.62 -14.69 15.26
CA HIS A 98 -5.57 -15.39 14.54
C HIS A 98 -5.32 -14.74 13.18
N ILE A 99 -4.04 -14.53 12.88
CA ILE A 99 -3.53 -13.94 11.63
C ILE A 99 -2.49 -14.89 11.04
N ILE A 100 -2.51 -15.10 9.74
CA ILE A 100 -1.49 -15.87 9.02
C ILE A 100 -0.69 -14.93 8.13
N THR A 101 0.63 -15.04 8.17
CA THR A 101 1.56 -14.29 7.31
C THR A 101 2.76 -15.15 6.95
N VAL A 102 3.72 -14.63 6.18
CA VAL A 102 4.91 -15.37 5.73
C VAL A 102 6.17 -14.75 6.34
N ASN A 103 7.15 -15.56 6.73
CA ASN A 103 8.37 -15.07 7.39
C ASN A 103 9.25 -14.18 6.49
N THR A 104 9.08 -14.23 5.17
CA THR A 104 9.78 -13.41 4.18
C THR A 104 9.06 -12.11 3.80
N GLU A 105 7.95 -11.78 4.45
CA GLU A 105 7.24 -10.54 4.17
C GLU A 105 8.11 -9.30 4.42
N HIS A 106 7.74 -8.18 3.79
CA HIS A 106 8.41 -6.91 4.05
C HIS A 106 8.26 -6.51 5.53
N LYS A 107 9.23 -5.78 6.08
CA LYS A 107 9.24 -5.36 7.49
C LYS A 107 7.98 -4.62 7.94
N ALA A 108 7.36 -3.86 7.04
CA ALA A 108 6.09 -3.19 7.31
C ALA A 108 4.94 -4.15 7.69
N VAL A 109 4.98 -5.40 7.23
CA VAL A 109 4.04 -6.47 7.61
C VAL A 109 4.51 -7.14 8.90
N LEU A 110 5.75 -7.64 8.93
CA LEU A 110 6.30 -8.38 10.05
C LEU A 110 6.25 -7.58 11.36
N ASP A 111 6.73 -6.34 11.36
CA ASP A 111 6.76 -5.48 12.55
C ASP A 111 5.33 -5.06 12.95
N THR A 112 4.40 -5.00 12.00
CA THR A 112 2.97 -4.78 12.29
C THR A 112 2.34 -5.99 12.98
N CYS A 113 2.65 -7.19 12.52
CA CYS A 113 2.19 -8.44 13.14
C CYS A 113 2.78 -8.61 14.54
N GLU A 114 4.08 -8.32 14.74
CA GLU A 114 4.72 -8.34 16.06
C GLU A 114 4.05 -7.34 17.01
N PHE A 115 3.74 -6.13 16.52
CA PHE A 115 2.96 -5.16 17.29
C PHE A 115 1.59 -5.74 17.69
N LEU A 116 0.86 -6.39 16.78
CA LEU A 116 -0.43 -6.99 17.08
C LEU A 116 -0.33 -8.16 18.07
N GLN A 117 0.76 -8.94 18.04
CA GLN A 117 1.02 -9.96 19.06
C GLN A 117 1.11 -9.35 20.46
N SER A 118 1.75 -8.17 20.59
CA SER A 118 1.76 -7.43 21.87
C SER A 118 0.36 -6.98 22.33
N GLN A 119 -0.60 -6.90 21.41
CA GLN A 119 -2.01 -6.57 21.67
C GLN A 119 -2.90 -7.82 21.88
N GLY A 120 -2.28 -9.01 21.96
CA GLY A 120 -2.96 -10.27 22.23
C GLY A 120 -3.58 -10.93 20.99
N PHE A 121 -3.11 -10.59 19.79
CA PHE A 121 -3.36 -11.39 18.58
C PHE A 121 -2.37 -12.57 18.52
N GLU A 122 -2.78 -13.64 17.86
CA GLU A 122 -1.92 -14.77 17.55
C GLU A 122 -1.53 -14.69 16.07
N VAL A 123 -0.25 -14.88 15.75
CA VAL A 123 0.24 -14.80 14.38
C VAL A 123 1.00 -16.08 14.04
N THR A 124 0.55 -16.76 12.99
CA THR A 124 1.29 -17.86 12.35
C THR A 124 2.16 -17.29 11.24
N TYR A 125 3.47 -17.51 11.33
CA TYR A 125 4.43 -17.16 10.28
C TYR A 125 4.77 -18.42 9.49
N LEU A 126 4.30 -18.51 8.25
CA LEU A 126 4.60 -19.61 7.35
C LEU A 126 6.06 -19.54 6.89
N GLU A 127 6.68 -20.71 6.81
CA GLU A 127 8.00 -20.90 6.21
C GLU A 127 7.88 -20.95 4.67
N VAL A 128 8.96 -20.62 3.99
CA VAL A 128 9.06 -20.76 2.53
C VAL A 128 9.94 -21.95 2.16
N GLN A 129 9.63 -22.58 1.04
CA GLN A 129 10.48 -23.57 0.40
C GLN A 129 11.79 -22.92 -0.11
N PRO A 130 12.82 -23.70 -0.49
CA PRO A 130 14.09 -23.14 -0.98
C PRO A 130 13.99 -22.24 -2.23
N ASN A 131 12.86 -22.27 -2.94
CA ASN A 131 12.55 -21.40 -4.08
C ASN A 131 11.84 -20.09 -3.68
N GLY A 132 11.59 -19.87 -2.38
CA GLY A 132 10.88 -18.70 -1.84
C GLY A 132 9.35 -18.78 -1.89
N LEU A 133 8.76 -19.90 -2.31
CA LEU A 133 7.30 -20.09 -2.34
C LEU A 133 6.80 -20.75 -1.05
N ILE A 134 5.59 -20.41 -0.63
CA ILE A 134 4.89 -21.15 0.44
C ILE A 134 4.34 -22.47 -0.09
N ASP A 135 4.20 -23.46 0.79
CA ASP A 135 3.37 -24.63 0.53
C ASP A 135 1.90 -24.29 0.84
N LEU A 136 1.00 -24.49 -0.14
CA LEU A 136 -0.42 -24.20 0.05
C LEU A 136 -1.09 -25.17 1.03
N ASN A 137 -0.55 -26.39 1.22
CA ASN A 137 -1.03 -27.29 2.24
C ASN A 137 -0.71 -26.77 3.64
N ASP A 138 0.45 -26.14 3.83
CA ASP A 138 0.80 -25.52 5.12
C ASP A 138 -0.12 -24.34 5.44
N LEU A 139 -0.46 -23.54 4.42
CA LEU A 139 -1.47 -22.48 4.56
C LEU A 139 -2.84 -23.05 4.93
N GLU A 140 -3.32 -24.07 4.22
CA GLU A 140 -4.62 -24.70 4.49
C GLU A 140 -4.66 -25.30 5.90
N ASN A 141 -3.60 -25.97 6.34
CA ASN A 141 -3.49 -26.55 7.68
C ASN A 141 -3.38 -25.50 8.78
N ALA A 142 -2.89 -24.31 8.47
CA ALA A 142 -2.80 -23.20 9.42
C ALA A 142 -4.14 -22.45 9.60
N LEU A 143 -5.09 -22.59 8.68
CA LEU A 143 -6.42 -21.98 8.81
C LEU A 143 -7.21 -22.59 9.97
N ARG A 144 -7.90 -21.73 10.71
CA ARG A 144 -8.73 -22.07 11.87
C ARG A 144 -10.05 -21.32 11.81
N ASP A 145 -11.02 -21.75 12.61
CA ASP A 145 -12.32 -21.08 12.71
C ASP A 145 -12.22 -19.62 13.22
N ASP A 146 -11.13 -19.28 13.92
CA ASP A 146 -10.85 -17.94 14.45
C ASP A 146 -9.82 -17.14 13.62
N THR A 147 -9.40 -17.64 12.44
CA THR A 147 -8.55 -16.88 11.51
C THR A 147 -9.34 -15.73 10.89
N ILE A 148 -8.82 -14.50 11.03
CA ILE A 148 -9.45 -13.29 10.51
C ILE A 148 -8.66 -12.58 9.41
N LEU A 149 -7.38 -12.94 9.24
CA LEU A 149 -6.48 -12.41 8.21
C LEU A 149 -5.47 -13.48 7.80
#